data_AF-A0A0L7LF12-F1
#
_entry.id   AF-A0A0L7LF12-F1
#
_cell.length_a   1.000
_cell.length_b   1.000
_cell.length_c   1.000
_cell.angle_alpha   90.00
_cell.angle_beta   90.00
_cell.angle_gamma   90.00
#
_symmetry.space_group_name_H-M   'P 1'
#
loop_
_entity.id
_entity.type
_entity.pdbx_description
1 polymer ?
#
loop_
_entity_poly.entity_id
_entity_poly.type
_entity_poly.pdbx_seq_one_letter_code
_entity_poly.pdbx_strand_id
1 'polypeptide(L)'
;DPPYLHGQHKGRAPPQRLERVLELPQRQHSEERPAHPACAAVIDGSEMRSFNCSFPHTTHCLATGEIMISTMGDKEENGKGDFVLIDAKTLKVTGEEYYD
;
A
#
# COMPACT_ATOMS: atom_id res chain seq x y z
N ASP A 1 -52.40 -25.83 -5.07
CA ASP A 1 -52.30 -26.04 -3.61
C ASP A 1 -51.60 -27.34 -3.28
N PRO A 2 -50.47 -27.24 -2.56
CA PRO A 2 -50.38 -27.71 -1.17
C PRO A 2 -50.03 -26.56 -0.19
N PRO A 3 -50.16 -26.79 1.13
CA PRO A 3 -50.56 -25.75 2.10
C PRO A 3 -49.40 -25.02 2.81
N TYR A 4 -49.76 -23.85 3.33
CA TYR A 4 -49.07 -22.97 4.27
C TYR A 4 -48.16 -23.67 5.30
N LEU A 5 -46.92 -23.17 5.43
CA LEU A 5 -46.17 -23.15 6.69
C LEU A 5 -45.54 -21.76 6.87
N HIS A 6 -46.20 -20.93 7.70
CA HIS A 6 -45.66 -19.69 8.24
C HIS A 6 -44.48 -20.00 9.17
N GLY A 7 -43.25 -19.74 8.70
CA GLY A 7 -42.06 -19.78 9.55
C GLY A 7 -41.98 -18.50 10.40
N GLN A 8 -42.20 -18.64 11.71
CA GLN A 8 -42.02 -17.55 12.67
C GLN A 8 -40.55 -17.10 12.72
N HIS A 9 -40.30 -15.83 12.38
CA HIS A 9 -39.04 -15.16 12.70
C HIS A 9 -38.93 -15.01 14.22
N LYS A 10 -38.28 -15.97 14.89
CA LYS A 10 -37.82 -15.78 16.27
C LYS A 10 -36.60 -14.86 16.24
N GLY A 11 -36.73 -13.71 16.91
CA GLY A 11 -35.69 -12.69 17.01
C GLY A 11 -34.36 -13.28 17.47
N ARG A 12 -33.32 -13.08 16.66
CA ARG A 12 -31.94 -13.37 17.05
C ARG A 12 -31.52 -12.29 18.04
N ALA A 13 -31.20 -12.69 19.27
CA ALA A 13 -30.59 -11.79 20.23
C ALA A 13 -29.33 -11.13 19.62
N PRO A 14 -29.08 -9.84 19.89
CA PRO A 14 -27.87 -9.18 19.40
C PRO A 14 -26.64 -9.91 19.96
N PRO A 15 -25.56 -10.09 19.17
CA PRO A 15 -24.35 -10.68 19.68
C PRO A 15 -23.83 -9.81 20.84
N GLN A 16 -23.73 -10.42 22.01
CA GLN A 16 -23.15 -9.80 23.19
C GLN A 16 -21.71 -9.44 22.85
N ARG A 17 -21.44 -8.13 22.88
CA ARG A 17 -20.12 -7.50 22.71
C ARG A 17 -19.13 -8.17 23.66
N LEU A 18 -18.33 -9.10 23.13
CA LEU A 18 -17.28 -9.76 23.89
C LEU A 18 -16.08 -8.82 23.96
N GLU A 19 -16.07 -8.04 25.05
CA GLU A 19 -14.99 -7.22 25.57
C GLU A 19 -13.72 -8.06 25.80
N ARG A 20 -12.98 -8.39 24.73
CA ARG A 20 -11.69 -9.09 24.85
C ARG A 20 -10.73 -8.81 23.70
N VAL A 21 -10.33 -7.54 23.58
CA VAL A 21 -9.08 -7.15 22.87
C VAL A 21 -8.29 -6.15 23.73
N LEU A 22 -8.24 -6.41 25.04
CA LEU A 22 -7.15 -5.99 25.92
C LEU A 22 -6.29 -7.27 25.99
N GLU A 23 -5.06 -7.40 25.51
CA GLU A 23 -3.92 -6.51 25.44
C GLU A 23 -3.07 -6.87 24.19
N LEU A 24 -3.24 -6.16 23.08
CA LEU A 24 -2.16 -6.13 22.08
C LEU A 24 -1.14 -5.10 22.59
N PRO A 25 0.16 -5.41 22.64
CA PRO A 25 1.17 -4.43 23.01
C PRO A 25 0.99 -3.24 22.08
N GLN A 26 0.67 -2.08 22.64
CA GLN A 26 0.51 -0.86 21.88
C GLN A 26 1.83 -0.65 21.15
N ARG A 27 1.80 -0.87 19.82
CA ARG A 27 2.90 -0.50 18.94
C ARG A 27 3.22 0.95 19.29
N GLN A 28 4.42 1.18 19.80
CA GLN A 28 4.95 2.52 20.00
C GLN A 28 5.12 3.14 18.62
N HIS A 29 4.03 3.64 18.06
CA HIS A 29 4.07 4.60 16.98
C HIS A 29 4.48 5.90 17.66
N SER A 30 5.66 6.39 17.29
CA SER A 30 6.22 7.68 17.67
C SER A 30 5.15 8.79 17.63
N GLU A 31 5.29 9.77 18.53
CA GLU A 31 4.31 10.80 18.92
C GLU A 31 3.83 11.78 17.82
N GLU A 32 3.93 11.43 16.55
CA GLU A 32 3.46 12.27 15.45
C GLU A 32 2.05 11.84 15.03
N ARG A 33 1.10 12.73 15.25
CA ARG A 33 -0.34 12.55 15.02
C ARG A 33 -0.57 12.01 13.59
N PRO A 34 -1.11 10.78 13.40
CA PRO A 34 -1.34 10.18 12.08
C PRO A 34 -2.28 10.98 11.15
N ALA A 35 -3.01 11.94 11.72
CA ALA A 35 -3.97 12.78 11.02
C ALA A 35 -3.34 13.91 10.19
N HIS A 36 -2.02 14.12 10.26
CA HIS A 36 -1.32 15.10 9.42
C HIS A 36 -0.24 14.39 8.60
N PRO A 37 -0.59 13.89 7.41
CA PRO A 37 0.43 13.39 6.49
C PRO A 37 1.38 14.54 6.14
N ALA A 38 2.67 14.30 6.36
CA ALA A 38 3.75 15.16 5.93
C ALA A 38 4.57 14.45 4.85
N CYS A 39 5.18 15.20 3.94
CA CYS A 39 6.14 14.64 2.98
C CYS A 39 7.41 14.24 3.71
N ALA A 40 7.64 12.92 3.86
CA ALA A 40 8.83 12.39 4.51
C ALA A 40 10.10 12.57 3.65
N ALA A 41 9.96 12.47 2.32
CA ALA A 41 11.04 12.71 1.36
C ALA A 41 10.47 13.14 0.00
N VAL A 42 11.32 13.77 -0.82
CA VAL A 42 11.05 14.07 -2.23
C VAL A 42 12.16 13.44 -3.04
N ILE A 43 11.77 12.63 -4.03
CA ILE A 43 12.69 12.05 -5.03
C ILE A 43 12.56 12.92 -6.28
N ASP A 44 13.67 13.48 -6.76
CA ASP A 44 13.66 14.32 -7.95
C ASP A 44 13.51 13.49 -9.22
N GLY A 45 12.86 14.04 -10.25
CA GLY A 45 12.74 13.35 -11.54
C GLY A 45 14.09 13.08 -12.21
N SER A 46 15.14 13.85 -11.90
CA SER A 46 16.51 13.56 -12.35
C SER A 46 17.05 12.26 -11.76
N GLU A 47 16.69 11.94 -10.51
CA GLU A 47 17.12 10.70 -9.85
C GLU A 47 16.48 9.50 -10.55
N MET A 48 15.17 9.54 -10.84
CA MET A 48 14.50 8.49 -11.61
C MET A 48 15.10 8.34 -13.02
N ARG A 49 15.39 9.45 -13.71
CA ARG A 49 16.04 9.43 -15.03
C ARG A 49 17.45 8.85 -15.01
N SER A 50 18.16 8.92 -13.88
CA SER A 50 19.48 8.29 -13.74
C SER A 50 19.42 6.76 -13.82
N PHE A 51 18.25 6.19 -13.52
CA PHE A 51 17.92 4.77 -13.69
C PHE A 51 17.14 4.48 -14.99
N ASN A 52 17.28 5.34 -16.00
CA ASN A 52 16.59 5.18 -17.28
C ASN A 52 15.06 4.99 -17.18
N CYS A 53 14.44 5.61 -16.19
CA CYS A 53 13.02 5.50 -15.87
C CYS A 53 12.32 6.87 -15.86
N SER A 54 11.11 6.93 -16.39
CA SER A 54 10.25 8.13 -16.42
C SER A 54 8.77 7.75 -16.47
N PHE A 55 7.87 8.73 -16.33
CA PHE A 55 6.41 8.53 -16.30
C PHE A 55 5.96 7.50 -15.25
N PRO A 56 6.06 7.82 -13.94
CA PRO A 56 5.55 6.96 -12.87
C PRO A 56 4.06 6.71 -13.05
N HIS A 57 3.63 5.46 -12.84
CA HIS A 57 2.27 5.00 -13.16
C HIS A 57 1.54 4.46 -11.94
N THR A 58 2.05 3.42 -11.28
CA THR A 58 1.43 2.81 -10.10
C THR A 58 2.46 2.49 -9.02
N THR A 59 2.02 2.45 -7.76
CA THR A 59 2.88 2.15 -6.61
C THR A 59 2.41 0.90 -5.88
N HIS A 60 3.36 0.08 -5.43
CA HIS A 60 3.09 -1.12 -4.62
C HIS A 60 4.09 -1.24 -3.47
N CYS A 61 3.65 -1.84 -2.37
CA CYS A 61 4.53 -2.22 -1.27
C CYS A 61 4.94 -3.68 -1.46
N LEU A 62 6.25 -3.95 -1.39
CA LEU A 62 6.78 -5.30 -1.45
C LEU A 62 7.03 -5.88 -0.05
N ALA A 63 6.94 -7.20 0.07
CA ALA A 63 7.25 -7.89 1.33
C ALA A 63 8.73 -7.74 1.76
N THR A 64 9.61 -7.37 0.81
CA THR A 64 11.03 -7.08 1.03
C THR A 64 11.27 -5.79 1.82
N GLY A 65 10.25 -4.94 1.96
CA GLY A 65 10.38 -3.63 2.60
C GLY A 65 10.70 -2.50 1.62
N GLU A 66 10.48 -2.73 0.33
CA GLU A 66 10.65 -1.74 -0.74
C GLU A 66 9.30 -1.21 -1.22
N ILE A 67 9.32 0.04 -1.67
CA ILE A 67 8.25 0.69 -2.41
C ILE A 67 8.62 0.53 -3.88
N MET A 68 7.79 -0.18 -4.63
CA MET A 68 7.94 -0.36 -6.07
C MET A 68 7.06 0.65 -6.80
N ILE A 69 7.64 1.38 -7.74
CA ILE A 69 6.93 2.30 -8.63
C ILE A 69 7.08 1.80 -10.06
N SER A 70 5.95 1.49 -10.73
CA SER A 70 5.96 1.17 -12.16
C SER A 70 6.13 2.45 -12.99
N THR A 71 6.85 2.35 -14.09
CA THR A 71 7.15 3.45 -15.02
C THR A 71 6.80 3.05 -16.45
N MET A 72 6.37 4.02 -17.26
CA MET A 72 5.93 3.79 -18.64
C MET A 72 6.90 4.33 -19.70
N GLY A 73 7.95 5.04 -19.30
CA GLY A 73 8.96 5.47 -20.26
C GLY A 73 10.38 5.43 -19.73
N ASP A 74 11.30 5.64 -20.68
CA ASP A 74 12.72 5.75 -20.41
C ASP A 74 13.17 7.21 -20.27
N LYS A 75 14.47 7.46 -20.08
CA LYS A 75 14.99 8.83 -19.95
C LYS A 75 14.88 9.66 -21.23
N GLU A 76 14.75 9.00 -22.38
CA GLU A 76 14.66 9.61 -23.72
C GLU A 76 13.19 9.76 -24.17
N GLU A 77 12.25 9.54 -23.24
CA GLU A 77 10.80 9.62 -23.46
C GLU A 77 10.24 8.57 -24.44
N ASN A 78 10.95 7.46 -24.66
CA ASN A 78 10.39 6.31 -25.37
C ASN A 78 9.50 5.49 -24.43
N GLY A 79 8.55 4.75 -25.00
CA GLY A 79 7.73 3.80 -24.25
C GLY A 79 8.56 2.61 -23.76
N LYS A 80 8.83 2.55 -22.46
CA LYS A 80 9.54 1.47 -21.77
C LYS A 80 8.80 1.18 -20.47
N GLY A 81 8.28 -0.04 -20.33
CA GLY A 81 7.76 -0.53 -19.05
C GLY A 81 8.93 -0.91 -18.15
N ASP A 82 9.01 -0.33 -16.96
CA ASP A 82 10.02 -0.70 -15.96
C ASP A 82 9.53 -0.45 -14.54
N PHE A 83 10.37 -0.76 -13.54
CA PHE A 83 10.11 -0.52 -12.14
C PHE A 83 11.29 0.15 -11.45
N VAL A 84 10.97 1.11 -10.58
CA VAL A 84 11.93 1.73 -9.65
C VAL A 84 11.65 1.24 -8.25
N LEU A 85 12.67 0.72 -7.57
CA LEU A 85 12.60 0.31 -6.17
C LEU A 85 13.14 1.40 -5.25
N ILE A 86 12.44 1.63 -4.14
CA ILE A 86 12.80 2.59 -3.10
C ILE A 86 12.78 1.87 -1.76
N ASP A 87 13.88 1.92 -1.01
CA ASP A 87 13.92 1.35 0.32
C ASP A 87 13.00 2.15 1.27
N ALA A 88 12.03 1.49 1.92
CA ALA A 88 11.01 2.18 2.70
C ALA A 88 11.55 2.79 4.02
N LYS A 89 12.77 2.43 4.44
CA LYS A 89 13.38 2.94 5.68
C LYS A 89 14.25 4.17 5.43
N THR A 90 14.99 4.15 4.33
CA THR A 90 15.96 5.18 3.95
C THR A 90 15.40 6.16 2.94
N LEU A 91 14.31 5.81 2.25
CA LEU A 91 13.66 6.58 1.19
C LEU A 91 14.61 6.91 0.03
N LYS A 92 15.58 6.03 -0.23
CA LYS A 92 16.54 6.12 -1.34
C LYS A 92 16.15 5.16 -2.45
N VAL A 93 16.37 5.59 -3.69
CA VAL A 93 16.20 4.73 -4.86
C VAL A 93 17.31 3.68 -4.87
N THR A 94 16.94 2.39 -4.90
CA THR A 94 17.87 1.26 -4.83
C THR A 94 18.22 0.69 -6.21
N GLY A 95 17.39 0.90 -7.23
CA GLY A 95 17.68 0.52 -8.61
C GLY A 95 16.44 0.18 -9.44
N GLU A 96 16.69 -0.27 -10.67
CA GLU A 96 15.71 -0.87 -11.59
C GLU A 96 15.74 -2.40 -11.42
N GLU A 97 14.57 -3.04 -11.24
CA GLU A 97 14.45 -4.49 -11.41
C GLU A 97 13.69 -4.77 -12.70
N TYR A 98 14.42 -5.27 -13.70
CA TYR A 98 13.85 -5.76 -14.95
C TYR A 98 13.30 -7.16 -14.72
N TYR A 99 11.97 -7.29 -14.64
CA TYR A 99 11.32 -8.59 -14.72
C TYR A 99 11.22 -9.01 -16.20
N ASP A 100 11.88 -10.11 -16.56
CA ASP A 100 11.75 -10.81 -17.85
C ASP A 100 10.34 -11.42 -18.01
#